data_AF-A0A2K6K9S5-F1
#
_entry.id   AF-A0A2K6K9S5-F1
#
_cell.length_a   1.000
_cell.length_b   1.000
_cell.length_c   1.000
_cell.angle_alpha   90.00
_cell.angle_beta   90.00
_cell.angle_gamma   90.00
#
_symmetry.space_group_name_H-M   'P 1'
#
loop_
_entity.id
_entity.type
_entity.pdbx_description
1 polymer ?
#
loop_
_entity_poly.entity_id
_entity_poly.type
_entity_poly.pdbx_seq_one_letter_code
_entity_poly.pdbx_strand_id
1 'polypeptide(L)'
;MAGASGLGTGPGAAGGDGDDSLYPIAVLIDELRNEDVQLRLNSIKKLSTIALALGVERTRSELLPFLTASFGKSGNCGRDCCS
;
A
#
# COMPACT_ATOMS: atom_id res chain seq x y z
N MET A 1 -31.13 40.50 -1.48
CA MET A 1 -30.70 39.40 -0.58
C MET A 1 -30.41 38.19 -1.45
N ALA A 2 -29.15 37.98 -1.86
CA ALA A 2 -28.72 36.87 -2.70
C ALA A 2 -27.53 36.18 -2.02
N GLY A 3 -27.79 35.03 -1.41
CA GLY A 3 -26.78 34.19 -0.77
C GLY A 3 -26.76 32.83 -1.46
N ALA A 4 -26.10 32.76 -2.61
CA ALA A 4 -25.71 31.51 -3.24
C ALA A 4 -24.25 31.24 -2.88
N SER A 5 -23.98 30.14 -2.19
CA SER A 5 -22.68 29.43 -2.18
C SER A 5 -22.91 28.09 -1.50
N GLY A 6 -23.22 27.08 -2.31
CA GLY A 6 -22.98 25.69 -1.94
C GLY A 6 -21.51 25.36 -2.21
N LEU A 7 -20.90 24.58 -1.32
CA LEU A 7 -20.22 23.31 -1.62
C LEU A 7 -19.49 22.86 -0.35
N GLY A 8 -19.78 21.63 0.07
CA GLY A 8 -19.07 20.98 1.16
C GLY A 8 -19.31 19.47 1.20
N THR A 9 -19.63 18.84 0.06
CA THR A 9 -19.49 17.39 -0.07
C THR A 9 -18.01 17.11 -0.26
N GLY A 10 -17.33 16.81 0.84
CA GLY A 10 -16.08 16.07 0.79
C GLY A 10 -16.41 14.58 0.77
N PRO A 11 -16.09 13.83 -0.30
CA PRO A 11 -15.99 12.38 -0.22
C PRO A 11 -14.65 12.04 0.43
N GLY A 12 -14.61 12.09 1.77
CA GLY A 12 -13.50 11.57 2.56
C GLY A 12 -13.67 10.09 2.77
N ALA A 13 -13.11 9.30 1.86
CA ALA A 13 -13.03 7.85 1.94
C ALA A 13 -12.32 7.38 3.22
N ALA A 14 -12.91 6.40 3.92
CA ALA A 14 -12.19 5.40 4.69
C ALA A 14 -13.15 4.22 4.96
N GLY A 15 -13.22 3.29 4.00
CA GLY A 15 -13.91 2.01 4.19
C GLY A 15 -13.22 1.21 5.30
N GLY A 16 -14.00 0.83 6.31
CA GLY A 16 -13.54 0.13 7.52
C GLY A 16 -13.34 -1.38 7.38
N ASP A 17 -13.23 -1.90 6.15
CA ASP A 17 -13.18 -3.35 5.88
C ASP A 17 -11.79 -3.81 5.36
N GLY A 18 -10.79 -2.92 5.39
CA GLY A 18 -9.44 -3.18 4.90
C GLY A 18 -8.40 -3.56 5.97
N ASP A 19 -8.64 -3.25 7.25
CA ASP A 19 -7.59 -3.27 8.28
C ASP A 19 -7.13 -4.70 8.66
N ASP A 20 -8.06 -5.66 8.78
CA ASP A 20 -7.73 -7.07 9.05
C ASP A 20 -6.92 -7.74 7.92
N SER A 21 -7.07 -7.25 6.68
CA SER A 21 -6.29 -7.74 5.53
C SER A 21 -4.92 -7.08 5.42
N LEU A 22 -4.77 -5.89 6.01
CA LEU A 22 -3.55 -5.09 6.02
C LEU A 22 -2.56 -5.53 7.09
N TYR A 23 -3.06 -5.97 8.25
CA TYR A 23 -2.20 -6.39 9.36
C TYR A 23 -1.24 -7.54 8.99
N PRO A 24 -1.67 -8.61 8.29
CA PRO A 24 -0.78 -9.66 7.83
C PRO A 24 0.30 -9.14 6.88
N ILE A 25 -0.05 -8.20 5.99
CA ILE A 25 0.88 -7.61 5.02
C ILE A 25 1.99 -6.83 5.76
N ALA A 26 1.62 -6.03 6.75
CA ALA A 26 2.57 -5.25 7.54
C ALA A 26 3.58 -6.16 8.26
N VAL A 27 3.10 -7.20 8.95
CA VAL A 27 3.95 -8.18 9.66
C VAL A 27 4.92 -8.86 8.69
N LEU A 28 4.44 -9.27 7.51
CA LEU A 28 5.30 -9.90 6.51
C LEU A 28 6.40 -8.98 6.01
N ILE A 29 6.10 -7.70 5.83
CA ILE A 29 7.07 -6.71 5.39
C ILE A 29 8.12 -6.47 6.47
N ASP A 30 7.71 -6.38 7.75
CA ASP A 30 8.64 -6.23 8.87
C ASP A 30 9.55 -7.46 9.00
N GLU A 31 9.02 -8.68 8.85
CA GLU A 31 9.82 -9.90 8.79
C GLU A 31 10.77 -9.92 7.57
N LEU A 32 10.37 -9.33 6.44
CA LEU A 32 11.20 -9.22 5.21
C LEU A 32 12.35 -8.22 5.34
N ARG A 33 12.17 -7.19 6.18
CA ARG A 33 13.20 -6.19 6.47
C ARG A 33 14.19 -6.68 7.53
N ASN A 34 13.96 -7.86 8.08
CA ASN A 34 14.81 -8.48 9.08
C ASN A 34 16.15 -8.94 8.47
N GLU A 35 17.20 -8.96 9.29
CA GLU A 35 18.56 -9.36 8.87
C GLU A 35 18.70 -10.87 8.69
N ASP A 36 17.85 -11.65 9.36
CA ASP A 36 17.80 -13.10 9.27
C ASP A 36 17.32 -13.57 7.89
N VAL A 37 18.20 -14.25 7.16
CA VAL A 37 17.90 -14.82 5.83
C VAL A 37 16.71 -15.79 5.87
N GLN A 38 16.57 -16.57 6.95
CA GLN A 38 15.45 -17.51 7.10
C GLN A 38 14.11 -16.78 7.24
N LEU A 39 14.05 -15.69 8.01
CA LEU A 39 12.84 -14.87 8.13
C LEU A 39 12.49 -14.22 6.80
N ARG A 40 13.47 -13.64 6.09
CA ARG A 40 13.27 -13.12 4.72
C ARG A 40 12.65 -14.15 3.77
N LEU A 41 13.17 -15.37 3.75
CA LEU A 41 12.65 -16.43 2.87
C LEU A 41 11.24 -16.88 3.27
N ASN A 42 10.96 -16.98 4.57
CA ASN A 42 9.62 -17.31 5.06
C ASN A 42 8.60 -16.24 4.66
N SER A 43 8.98 -14.96 4.76
CA SER A 43 8.08 -13.85 4.44
C SER A 43 7.83 -13.70 2.95
N ILE A 44 8.81 -13.98 2.08
CA ILE A 44 8.59 -14.04 0.61
C ILE A 44 7.56 -15.12 0.25
N LYS A 45 7.64 -16.30 0.87
CA LYS A 45 6.67 -17.38 0.66
C LYS A 45 5.27 -16.97 1.12
N LYS A 46 5.17 -16.40 2.33
CA LYS A 46 3.90 -15.94 2.88
C LYS A 46 3.30 -14.78 2.06
N LEU A 47 4.11 -13.85 1.55
CA LEU A 47 3.64 -12.76 0.67
C LEU A 47 2.94 -13.31 -0.57
N SER A 48 3.49 -14.35 -1.18
CA SER A 48 2.90 -14.99 -2.35
C SER A 48 1.54 -15.61 -2.02
N THR A 49 1.44 -16.30 -0.87
CA THR A 49 0.18 -16.88 -0.37
C THR A 49 -0.88 -15.80 -0.10
N ILE A 50 -0.49 -14.69 0.53
CA ILE A 50 -1.40 -13.58 0.85
C ILE A 50 -1.87 -12.87 -0.43
N ALA A 51 -0.97 -12.60 -1.37
CA ALA A 51 -1.32 -12.02 -2.66
C ALA A 51 -2.32 -12.89 -3.46
N LEU A 52 -2.18 -14.21 -3.37
CA LEU A 52 -3.12 -15.15 -3.99
C LEU A 52 -4.49 -15.16 -3.28
N ALA A 53 -4.51 -15.08 -1.94
CA ALA A 53 -5.74 -15.08 -1.16
C ALA A 53 -6.55 -13.78 -1.30
N LEU A 54 -5.89 -12.63 -1.37
CA LEU A 54 -6.53 -11.31 -1.53
C LEU A 54 -6.80 -10.93 -2.99
N GLY A 55 -6.07 -11.55 -3.92
CA GLY A 55 -6.18 -11.28 -5.35
C GLY A 55 -5.31 -10.12 -5.82
N VAL A 56 -5.20 -10.04 -7.14
CA VAL A 56 -4.28 -9.12 -7.84
C VAL A 56 -4.64 -7.64 -7.69
N GLU A 57 -5.93 -7.32 -7.53
CA GLU A 57 -6.42 -5.95 -7.44
C GLU A 57 -5.94 -5.24 -6.16
N ARG A 58 -6.09 -5.90 -5.00
CA ARG A 58 -5.59 -5.36 -3.71
C ARG A 58 -4.08 -5.44 -3.62
N THR A 59 -3.47 -6.51 -4.12
CA THR A 59 -2.00 -6.65 -4.15
C THR A 59 -1.34 -5.50 -4.92
N ARG A 60 -1.91 -5.07 -6.07
CA ARG A 60 -1.38 -3.94 -6.83
C ARG A 60 -1.54 -2.60 -6.13
N SER A 61 -2.69 -2.38 -5.52
CA SER A 61 -3.04 -1.09 -4.93
C SER A 61 -2.37 -0.86 -3.58
N GLU A 62 -2.02 -1.94 -2.87
CA GLU A 62 -1.54 -1.87 -1.49
C GLU A 62 -0.13 -2.47 -1.37
N LEU A 63 0.05 -3.78 -1.62
CA LEU A 63 1.34 -4.46 -1.47
C LEU A 63 2.45 -3.88 -2.35
N LEU A 64 2.13 -3.57 -3.61
CA LEU A 64 3.07 -3.09 -4.60
C LEU A 64 3.70 -1.74 -4.21
N PRO A 65 2.94 -0.68 -3.84
CA PRO A 65 3.53 0.57 -3.37
C PRO A 65 4.38 0.40 -2.10
N PHE A 66 4.06 -0.52 -1.18
CA PHE A 66 4.90 -0.77 0.00
C PHE A 66 6.25 -1.44 -0.35
N LEU A 67 6.27 -2.39 -1.28
CA LEU A 67 7.52 -3.01 -1.76
C LEU A 67 8.34 -2.03 -2.60
N THR A 68 7.69 -1.29 -3.51
CA THR A 68 8.36 -0.27 -4.32
C THR A 68 8.88 0.88 -3.46
N ALA A 69 8.27 1.20 -2.33
CA ALA A 69 8.84 2.17 -1.38
C ALA A 69 10.18 1.68 -0.77
N SER A 70 10.33 0.36 -0.58
CA SER A 70 11.56 -0.22 -0.01
C SER A 70 12.66 -0.48 -1.06
N PHE A 71 12.31 -0.68 -2.34
CA PHE A 71 13.27 -1.02 -3.41
C PHE A 71 13.39 0.03 -4.54
N GLY A 72 12.44 0.95 -4.64
CA GLY A 72 12.14 1.70 -5.87
C GLY A 72 11.97 3.20 -5.67
N LYS A 73 12.74 3.80 -4.76
CA LYS A 73 12.98 5.26 -4.79
C LYS A 73 14.20 5.65 -5.64
N SER A 74 14.51 4.84 -6.66
CA SER A 74 15.45 5.21 -7.72
C SER A 74 14.66 5.31 -9.03
N GLY A 75 14.22 6.53 -9.36
CA GLY A 75 13.71 6.86 -10.69
C GLY A 75 12.20 7.12 -10.77
N ASN A 76 11.76 8.30 -10.30
CA ASN A 76 11.07 9.28 -11.15
C ASN A 76 10.83 10.60 -10.37
N CYS A 77 11.90 11.34 -10.06
CA CYS A 77 11.80 12.81 -10.14
C CYS A 77 11.85 13.14 -11.63
N GLY A 78 10.70 13.19 -12.30
CA GLY A 78 10.70 13.16 -13.76
C GLY A 78 9.42 13.64 -14.44
N ARG A 79 8.70 14.63 -13.89
CA ARG A 79 8.19 15.80 -14.66
C ARG A 79 7.28 16.80 -13.92
N ASP A 80 6.90 16.59 -12.66
CA ASP A 80 5.85 17.40 -12.02
C ASP A 80 6.34 18.44 -10.98
N CYS A 81 7.65 18.69 -10.83
CA CYS A 81 8.14 19.77 -9.96
C CYS A 81 8.21 21.17 -10.61
N CYS A 82 7.76 21.38 -11.84
CA CYS A 82 7.60 22.71 -12.42
C CYS A 82 6.43 22.74 -13.42
N SER A 83 5.24 23.12 -12.95
CA SER A 83 4.37 24.14 -13.57
C SER A 83 3.15 24.41 -12.70
#